data_AF-A0A1I6PZP0-F1
#
_entry.id   AF-A0A1I6PZP0-F1
#
_cell.length_a   1.000
_cell.length_b   1.000
_cell.length_c   1.000
_cell.angle_alpha   90.00
_cell.angle_beta   90.00
_cell.angle_gamma   90.00
#
_symmetry.space_group_name_H-M   'P 1'
#
loop_
_entity.id
_entity.type
_entity.pdbx_description
1 polymer ?
#
loop_
_entity_poly.entity_id
_entity_poly.type
_entity_poly.pdbx_seq_one_letter_code
_entity_poly.pdbx_strand_id
1 'polypeptide(L)'
;MKLNLNGLGYKIFEINGNNIVDSKSFFEHGIVNLPQDPVLSKEVNHDALLDSLFGGLDEGEYNKVAIFWNDANNMLEHGLEGLLRIITVFQVLKDQIMDPRTGFFSKETDLLIFLFGSGKNFD
;
A
#
# COMPACT_ATOMS: atom_id res chain seq x y z
N MET A 1 20.08 12.67 2.55
CA MET A 1 20.13 12.06 1.20
C MET A 1 18.70 11.92 0.71
N LYS A 2 18.28 12.64 -0.34
CA LYS A 2 16.95 12.43 -0.94
C LYS A 2 17.04 11.21 -1.84
N LEU A 3 16.42 10.10 -1.44
CA LEU A 3 16.36 8.90 -2.25
C LEU A 3 15.48 9.19 -3.47
N ASN A 4 16.06 9.24 -4.68
CA ASN A 4 15.29 9.44 -5.91
C ASN A 4 14.84 8.07 -6.47
N LEU A 5 13.75 7.52 -5.94
CA LEU A 5 13.23 6.21 -6.35
C LEU A 5 12.81 6.18 -7.83
N ASN A 6 12.26 7.28 -8.36
CA ASN A 6 11.95 7.39 -9.79
C ASN A 6 13.21 7.19 -10.65
N GLY A 7 14.33 7.81 -10.25
CA GLY A 7 15.63 7.63 -10.91
C GLY A 7 16.21 6.22 -10.81
N LEU A 8 15.70 5.40 -9.88
CA LEU A 8 16.06 3.98 -9.71
C LEU A 8 15.09 3.02 -10.40
N GLY A 9 14.10 3.56 -11.12
CA GLY A 9 13.12 2.82 -11.91
C GLY A 9 11.89 2.34 -11.13
N TYR A 10 11.63 2.87 -9.92
CA TYR A 10 10.41 2.52 -9.19
C TYR A 10 9.20 3.24 -9.78
N LYS A 11 8.11 2.49 -9.99
CA LYS A 11 6.77 3.05 -10.12
C LYS A 11 6.28 3.44 -8.73
N ILE A 12 5.97 4.73 -8.53
CA ILE A 12 5.48 5.23 -7.25
C ILE A 12 3.95 5.35 -7.30
N PHE A 13 3.29 4.79 -6.28
CA PHE A 13 1.89 5.01 -5.98
C PHE A 13 1.77 5.79 -4.67
N GLU A 14 1.01 6.88 -4.67
CA GLU A 14 0.90 7.78 -3.52
C GLU A 14 -0.49 7.75 -2.90
N ILE A 15 -0.54 7.49 -1.60
CA ILE A 15 -1.71 7.60 -0.75
C ILE A 15 -1.65 8.95 -0.05
N ASN A 16 -2.66 9.78 -0.28
CA ASN A 16 -2.84 11.05 0.41
C ASN A 16 -3.64 10.84 1.71
N GLY A 17 -2.97 10.81 2.85
CA GLY A 17 -3.58 10.53 4.15
C GLY A 17 -4.26 11.72 4.83
N ASN A 18 -4.29 12.91 4.22
CA ASN A 18 -4.91 14.11 4.82
C ASN A 18 -6.36 13.88 5.29
N ASN A 19 -7.12 13.03 4.58
CA ASN A 19 -8.51 12.71 4.90
C ASN A 19 -8.69 11.25 5.37
N ILE A 20 -7.62 10.56 5.76
CA ILE A 20 -7.67 9.15 6.17
C ILE A 20 -7.42 9.08 7.68
N VAL A 21 -8.49 8.83 8.44
CA VAL A 21 -8.48 8.78 9.91
C VAL A 21 -8.89 7.42 10.46
N ASP A 22 -9.48 6.56 9.63
CA ASP A 22 -9.97 5.22 9.96
C ASP A 22 -9.99 4.31 8.71
N SER A 23 -10.35 3.03 8.87
CA SER A 23 -10.43 2.10 7.73
C SER A 23 -11.44 2.55 6.68
N LYS A 24 -12.56 3.15 7.09
CA LYS A 24 -13.59 3.57 6.13
C LYS A 24 -13.05 4.65 5.19
N SER A 25 -12.49 5.71 5.76
CA SER A 25 -11.84 6.79 5.00
C SER A 25 -10.64 6.30 4.18
N PHE A 26 -9.92 5.26 4.62
CA PHE A 26 -8.90 4.60 3.81
C PHE A 26 -9.48 3.93 2.55
N PHE A 27 -10.56 3.17 2.67
CA PHE A 27 -11.20 2.55 1.50
C PHE A 27 -11.94 3.56 0.62
N GLU A 28 -12.35 4.71 1.15
CA GLU A 28 -12.96 5.79 0.36
C GLU A 28 -11.92 6.62 -0.41
N HIS A 29 -10.75 6.87 0.18
CA HIS A 29 -9.77 7.83 -0.34
C HIS A 29 -8.40 7.23 -0.66
N GLY A 30 -7.92 6.29 0.15
CA GLY A 30 -6.55 5.78 0.09
C GLY A 30 -6.30 4.81 -1.06
N ILE A 31 -7.30 4.01 -1.42
CA ILE A 31 -7.13 2.98 -2.46
C ILE A 31 -7.08 3.56 -3.87
N VAL A 32 -7.58 4.77 -4.10
CA VAL A 32 -7.85 5.34 -5.44
C VAL A 32 -6.62 5.35 -6.36
N ASN A 33 -5.44 5.55 -5.80
CA ASN A 33 -4.19 5.61 -6.55
C ASN A 33 -3.40 4.30 -6.53
N LEU A 34 -3.90 3.27 -5.84
CA LEU A 34 -3.24 1.97 -5.78
C LEU A 34 -3.56 1.13 -7.00
N PRO A 35 -2.64 0.25 -7.43
CA PRO A 35 -2.89 -0.69 -8.53
C PRO A 35 -3.89 -1.73 -8.06
N GLN A 36 -5.12 -1.66 -8.56
CA GLN A 36 -6.23 -2.52 -8.18
C GLN A 36 -6.71 -3.32 -9.38
N ASP A 37 -6.81 -4.64 -9.23
CA ASP A 37 -7.62 -5.48 -10.09
C ASP A 37 -8.13 -6.71 -9.31
N PRO A 38 -9.45 -6.87 -9.10
CA PRO A 38 -10.54 -5.97 -9.53
C PRO A 38 -10.59 -4.66 -8.73
N VAL A 39 -11.26 -3.64 -9.27
CA VAL A 39 -11.54 -2.39 -8.55
C VAL A 39 -12.40 -2.64 -7.31
N LEU A 40 -11.97 -2.14 -6.15
CA LEU A 40 -12.68 -2.33 -4.88
C LEU A 40 -13.94 -1.47 -4.77
N SER A 41 -14.93 -1.99 -4.02
CA SER A 41 -16.24 -1.35 -3.80
C SER A 41 -16.23 -0.20 -2.78
N LYS A 42 -15.06 0.23 -2.28
CA LYS A 42 -14.86 1.19 -1.18
C LYS A 42 -15.45 0.77 0.19
N GLU A 43 -16.09 -0.39 0.25
CA GLU A 43 -16.46 -1.01 1.52
C GLU A 43 -15.23 -1.62 2.19
N VAL A 44 -15.18 -1.58 3.53
CA VAL A 44 -14.03 -2.08 4.29
C VAL A 44 -13.96 -3.61 4.17
N ASN A 45 -13.00 -4.09 3.39
CA ASN A 45 -12.68 -5.50 3.26
C ASN A 45 -11.18 -5.69 3.01
N HIS A 46 -10.45 -6.06 4.06
CA HIS A 46 -8.99 -6.19 4.02
C HIS A 46 -8.51 -7.38 3.18
N ASP A 47 -9.29 -8.45 3.11
CA ASP A 47 -8.96 -9.62 2.29
C ASP A 47 -9.11 -9.25 0.80
N ALA A 48 -10.22 -8.59 0.44
CA ALA A 48 -10.42 -8.08 -0.91
C ALA A 48 -9.35 -7.04 -1.29
N LEU A 49 -8.91 -6.20 -0.34
CA LEU A 49 -7.80 -5.27 -0.56
C LEU A 49 -6.52 -6.00 -0.93
N LEU A 50 -6.16 -7.07 -0.21
CA LEU A 50 -4.98 -7.87 -0.53
C LEU A 50 -5.09 -8.46 -1.94
N ASP A 51 -6.20 -9.14 -2.24
CA ASP A 51 -6.43 -9.79 -3.53
C ASP A 51 -6.40 -8.79 -4.69
N SER A 52 -7.04 -7.63 -4.52
CA SER A 52 -7.10 -6.56 -5.52
C SER A 52 -5.73 -5.94 -5.80
N LEU A 53 -4.95 -5.66 -4.74
CA LEU A 53 -3.59 -5.13 -4.90
C LEU A 53 -2.66 -6.15 -5.54
N PHE A 54 -2.84 -7.43 -5.20
CA PHE A 54 -2.09 -8.51 -5.79
C PHE A 54 -2.33 -8.58 -7.30
N GLY A 55 -3.61 -8.65 -7.74
CA GLY A 55 -3.96 -8.67 -9.16
C GLY A 55 -3.45 -7.44 -9.91
N GLY A 56 -3.69 -6.24 -9.37
CA GLY A 56 -3.27 -5.00 -10.01
C GLY A 56 -1.74 -4.86 -10.15
N LEU A 57 -0.97 -5.42 -9.22
CA LEU A 57 0.49 -5.45 -9.31
C LEU A 57 1.00 -6.51 -10.28
N ASP A 58 0.33 -7.67 -10.37
CA ASP A 58 0.71 -8.76 -11.27
C ASP A 58 0.47 -8.37 -12.72
N GLU A 59 -0.69 -7.78 -13.01
CA GLU A 59 -1.07 -7.31 -14.36
C GLU A 59 -0.23 -6.10 -14.82
N GLY A 60 0.13 -5.20 -13.91
CA GLY A 60 0.88 -3.99 -14.26
C GLY A 60 2.32 -4.31 -14.63
N GLU A 61 2.90 -3.74 -15.69
CA GLU A 61 4.28 -4.01 -16.15
C GLU A 61 5.41 -3.41 -15.28
N TYR A 62 5.30 -3.50 -13.95
CA TYR A 62 6.28 -2.95 -13.00
C TYR A 62 7.10 -4.08 -12.36
N ASN A 63 8.42 -3.92 -12.30
CA ASN A 63 9.33 -4.82 -11.57
C ASN A 63 9.88 -4.18 -10.28
N LYS A 64 9.59 -2.88 -10.08
CA LYS A 64 9.96 -2.10 -8.91
C LYS A 64 8.81 -1.16 -8.59
N VAL A 65 8.26 -1.29 -7.39
CA VAL A 65 7.11 -0.54 -6.94
C VAL A 65 7.38 0.07 -5.58
N ALA A 66 6.98 1.32 -5.40
CA ALA A 66 6.98 1.98 -4.11
C ALA A 66 5.59 2.52 -3.79
N ILE A 67 5.08 2.21 -2.60
CA ILE A 67 3.84 2.79 -2.07
C ILE A 67 4.22 3.81 -1.00
N PHE A 68 3.85 5.07 -1.23
CA PHE A 68 4.10 6.18 -0.32
C PHE A 68 2.79 6.59 0.33
N TRP A 69 2.69 6.45 1.65
CA TRP A 69 1.54 6.91 2.41
C TRP A 69 1.90 8.13 3.22
N ASN A 70 1.45 9.30 2.75
CA ASN A 70 1.63 10.57 3.45
C ASN A 70 0.59 10.77 4.55
N ASP A 71 0.97 11.45 5.62
CA ASP A 71 0.09 11.79 6.75
C ASP A 71 -0.56 10.57 7.42
N ALA A 72 0.16 9.43 7.46
CA ALA A 72 -0.31 8.18 8.08
C ALA A 72 -0.56 8.34 9.60
N ASN A 73 0.04 9.36 10.24
CA ASN A 73 -0.21 9.70 11.63
C ASN A 73 -1.68 10.03 11.93
N ASN A 74 -2.47 10.43 10.92
CA ASN A 74 -3.89 10.77 11.11
C ASN A 74 -4.73 9.57 11.57
N MET A 75 -4.28 8.34 11.30
CA MET A 75 -4.95 7.14 11.79
C MET A 75 -4.56 6.76 13.23
N LEU A 76 -3.54 7.38 13.85
CA LEU A 76 -3.04 6.92 15.14
C LEU A 76 -4.00 7.13 16.31
N GLU A 77 -4.82 8.19 16.27
CA GLU A 77 -5.70 8.55 17.40
C GLU A 77 -7.03 7.79 17.40
N HIS A 78 -7.61 7.57 16.21
CA HIS A 78 -8.96 7.00 16.07
C HIS A 78 -9.02 5.76 15.17
N GLY A 79 -7.97 5.50 14.39
CA GLY A 79 -7.93 4.44 13.38
C GLY A 79 -6.83 3.41 13.61
N LEU A 80 -6.21 3.34 14.80
CA LEU A 80 -4.99 2.55 15.01
C LEU A 80 -5.17 1.08 14.64
N GLU A 81 -6.29 0.46 15.03
CA GLU A 81 -6.59 -0.92 14.64
C GLU A 81 -6.65 -1.07 13.11
N GLY A 82 -7.34 -0.15 12.44
CA GLY A 82 -7.44 -0.12 10.98
C GLY A 82 -6.09 0.07 10.30
N LEU A 83 -5.26 0.98 10.83
CA LEU A 83 -3.89 1.22 10.36
C LEU A 83 -3.06 -0.06 10.44
N LEU A 84 -3.08 -0.75 11.59
CA LEU A 84 -2.34 -1.99 11.79
C LEU A 84 -2.82 -3.10 10.83
N ARG A 85 -4.12 -3.21 10.58
CA ARG A 85 -4.66 -4.17 9.60
C ARG A 85 -4.19 -3.86 8.18
N ILE A 86 -4.22 -2.59 7.76
CA ILE A 86 -3.75 -2.18 6.43
C ILE A 86 -2.24 -2.41 6.28
N ILE A 87 -1.44 -2.09 7.30
CA ILE A 87 0.00 -2.39 7.31
C ILE A 87 0.23 -3.90 7.21
N THR A 88 -0.58 -4.72 7.88
CA THR A 88 -0.49 -6.18 7.79
C THR A 88 -0.78 -6.66 6.36
N VAL A 89 -1.81 -6.11 5.70
CA VAL A 89 -2.09 -6.40 4.27
C VAL A 89 -0.87 -6.07 3.41
N PHE A 90 -0.28 -4.90 3.59
CA PHE A 90 0.92 -4.47 2.88
C PHE A 90 2.14 -5.36 3.12
N GLN A 91 2.32 -5.86 4.34
CA GLN A 91 3.39 -6.81 4.67
C GLN A 91 3.17 -8.16 3.99
N VAL A 92 1.95 -8.70 4.07
CA VAL A 92 1.58 -9.96 3.41
C VAL A 92 1.77 -9.84 1.89
N LEU A 93 1.30 -8.74 1.31
CA LEU A 93 1.48 -8.45 -0.12
C LEU A 93 2.96 -8.45 -0.50
N LYS A 94 3.81 -7.76 0.26
CA LYS A 94 5.25 -7.74 0.03
C LYS A 94 5.86 -9.15 0.09
N ASP A 95 5.52 -9.92 1.11
CA ASP A 95 6.08 -11.26 1.29
C ASP A 95 5.65 -12.22 0.16
N GLN A 96 4.41 -12.11 -0.32
CA GLN A 96 3.90 -12.93 -1.42
C GLN A 96 4.51 -12.56 -2.77
N ILE A 97 4.68 -11.27 -3.05
CA ILE A 97 5.21 -10.78 -4.33
C ILE A 97 6.73 -10.98 -4.43
N MET A 98 7.45 -10.89 -3.31
CA MET A 98 8.90 -11.05 -3.29
C MET A 98 9.35 -12.52 -3.18
N ASP A 99 8.44 -13.47 -2.87
CA ASP A 99 8.78 -14.89 -2.80
C ASP A 99 8.36 -15.64 -4.07
N PRO A 100 9.29 -15.93 -5.01
CA PRO A 100 8.99 -16.63 -6.25
C PRO A 100 8.52 -18.09 -6.04
N ARG A 101 8.63 -18.64 -4.83
CA ARG A 101 8.21 -20.02 -4.51
C ARG A 101 6.71 -20.13 -4.25
N THR A 102 6.03 -19.02 -4.05
CA THR A 102 4.58 -19.03 -3.81
C THR A 102 3.81 -19.38 -5.08
N GLY A 103 4.39 -19.15 -6.26
CA GLY A 103 3.81 -19.49 -7.57
C GLY A 103 2.56 -18.68 -7.93
N PHE A 104 2.20 -17.69 -7.11
CA PHE A 104 1.01 -16.86 -7.33
C PHE A 104 1.28 -15.64 -8.21
N PHE A 105 2.51 -15.11 -8.17
CA PHE A 105 2.87 -13.88 -8.89
C PHE A 105 3.72 -14.24 -10.11
N SER A 106 3.41 -13.65 -11.27
CA SER A 106 4.00 -14.03 -12.57
C SER A 106 5.46 -13.62 -12.74
N LYS A 107 5.98 -12.78 -11.84
CA LYS A 107 7.31 -12.16 -11.91
C LYS A 107 7.86 -11.77 -10.55
N GLU A 108 9.16 -11.51 -10.47
CA GLU A 108 9.74 -10.94 -9.23
C GLU A 108 9.58 -9.41 -9.25
N THR A 109 8.90 -8.85 -8.25
CA THR A 109 8.73 -7.40 -8.11
C THR A 109 9.25 -6.94 -6.75
N ASP A 110 10.16 -5.97 -6.76
CA ASP A 110 10.61 -5.31 -5.53
C ASP A 110 9.55 -4.31 -5.05
N LEU A 111 9.01 -4.54 -3.84
CA LEU A 111 7.98 -3.69 -3.24
C LEU A 111 8.52 -2.99 -1.99
N LEU A 112 8.57 -1.65 -2.07
CA LEU A 112 8.87 -0.78 -0.93
C LEU A 112 7.62 -0.06 -0.46
N ILE A 113 7.46 0.06 0.86
CA ILE A 113 6.29 0.70 1.46
C ILE A 113 6.80 1.68 2.51
N PHE A 114 6.43 2.94 2.37
CA PHE A 114 6.85 4.03 3.25
C PHE A 114 5.62 4.68 3.87
N LEU A 115 5.62 4.75 5.20
CA LEU A 115 4.66 5.53 5.95
C LEU A 115 5.33 6.83 6.38
N PHE A 116 4.80 7.96 5.92
CA PHE A 116 5.23 9.28 6.33
C PHE A 116 4.18 9.87 7.27
N GLY A 117 4.65 10.55 8.29
CA GLY A 117 3.79 11.20 9.27
C GLY A 117 4.60 12.16 10.12
N SER A 118 3.91 12.80 11.05
CA SER A 118 4.51 13.70 12.04
C SER A 118 4.29 13.21 13.47
N GLY A 119 5.16 13.65 14.38
CA GLY A 119 5.11 13.33 15.80
C GLY A 119 5.94 12.09 16.20
N LYS A 120 5.93 11.78 17.50
CA LYS A 120 6.86 10.83 18.14
C LYS A 120 6.93 9.42 17.54
N ASN A 121 5.92 9.02 16.77
CA ASN A 121 5.88 7.71 16.12
C ASN A 121 6.54 7.71 14.72
N PHE A 122 6.98 8.88 14.23
CA PHE A 122 7.59 9.09 12.91
C PHE A 122 8.89 9.92 12.98
N ASP A 123 9.34 10.29 14.19
CA ASP A 123 10.58 11.06 14.45
C ASP A 123 11.84 10.17 14.50
#